data_AF-A0A194S6F7-F1
#
_entry.id   AF-A0A194S6F7-F1
#
_cell.length_a   1.000
_cell.length_b   1.000
_cell.length_c   1.000
_cell.angle_alpha   90.00
_cell.angle_beta   90.00
_cell.angle_gamma   90.00
#
_symmetry.space_group_name_H-M   'P 1'
#
loop_
_entity.id
_entity.type
_entity.pdbx_description
1 polymer ?
#
loop_
_entity_poly.entity_id
_entity_poly.type
_entity_poly.pdbx_seq_one_letter_code
_entity_poly.pdbx_strand_id
1 'polypeptide(L)'
;MADDKDAFAEQQAQMNAPPPPKWRPSLRSFAYALGLFLLFGIACGQLGIWSWALQKYGNIRRVEDYPNAETMQTGNMLFATSLITILVTLGAPFLPLLFLAFLLFAVFVMNIVGAGILTHQIPFEAGSCSTSNANWARFLPDCKKWVAYEALAWTAFALAFVLFCAVLADVFAFAKKRQHKRHYLLGA
;
A
#
# COMPACT_ATOMS: atom_id res chain seq x y z
N MET A 1 -40.25 18.07 -6.79
CA MET A 1 -40.01 18.98 -5.65
C MET A 1 -40.11 18.30 -4.27
N ALA A 2 -40.69 17.10 -4.14
CA ALA A 2 -40.60 16.32 -2.90
C ALA A 2 -39.22 15.62 -2.74
N ASP A 3 -38.64 15.16 -3.85
CA ASP A 3 -37.38 14.41 -3.91
C ASP A 3 -36.15 15.16 -3.35
N ASP A 4 -36.07 16.48 -3.56
CA ASP A 4 -34.93 17.29 -3.10
C ASP A 4 -34.88 17.47 -1.58
N LYS A 5 -36.04 17.46 -0.90
CA LYS A 5 -36.09 17.64 0.55
C LYS A 5 -35.58 16.41 1.28
N ASP A 6 -35.87 15.23 0.73
CA ASP A 6 -35.41 13.97 1.29
C ASP A 6 -33.90 13.81 1.07
N ALA A 7 -33.37 14.17 -0.10
CA ALA A 7 -31.93 14.19 -0.38
C ALA A 7 -31.15 15.16 0.53
N PHE A 8 -31.71 16.35 0.78
CA PHE A 8 -31.09 17.32 1.68
C PHE A 8 -31.14 16.87 3.15
N ALA A 9 -32.27 16.29 3.58
CA ALA A 9 -32.40 15.70 4.91
C ALA A 9 -31.44 14.52 5.12
N GLU A 10 -31.21 13.71 4.09
CA GLU A 10 -30.25 12.61 4.11
C GLU A 10 -28.79 13.10 4.17
N GLN A 11 -28.44 14.15 3.41
CA GLN A 11 -27.13 14.80 3.51
C GLN A 11 -26.90 15.44 4.88
N GLN A 12 -27.92 16.06 5.46
CA GLN A 12 -27.84 16.70 6.77
C GLN A 12 -27.77 15.65 7.90
N ALA A 13 -28.42 14.50 7.74
CA ALA A 13 -28.27 13.35 8.62
C ALA A 13 -26.89 12.68 8.50
N GLN A 14 -26.28 12.68 7.31
CA GLN A 14 -24.90 12.21 7.12
C GLN A 14 -23.86 13.16 7.73
N MET A 15 -24.09 14.48 7.71
CA MET A 15 -23.22 15.47 8.37
C MET A 15 -23.36 15.42 9.90
N ASN A 16 -24.55 15.10 10.41
CA ASN A 16 -24.82 14.92 11.84
C ASN A 16 -24.65 13.47 12.31
N ALA A 17 -23.95 12.62 11.54
CA ALA A 17 -23.76 11.23 11.89
C ALA A 17 -23.07 11.11 13.25
N PRO A 18 -23.53 10.20 14.13
CA PRO A 18 -22.88 9.98 15.42
C PRO A 18 -21.40 9.66 15.21
N PRO A 19 -20.53 10.06 16.16
CA PRO A 19 -19.09 9.85 16.04
C PRO A 19 -18.80 8.37 15.77
N PRO A 20 -17.72 8.07 15.01
CA PRO A 20 -17.38 6.70 14.65
C PRO A 20 -17.34 5.83 15.91
N PRO A 21 -17.85 4.58 15.85
CA PRO A 21 -17.95 3.74 17.03
C PRO A 21 -16.58 3.55 17.68
N LYS A 22 -16.53 3.60 19.03
CA LYS A 22 -15.30 3.35 19.80
C LYS A 22 -14.73 1.96 19.47
N TRP A 23 -13.41 1.88 19.33
CA TRP A 23 -12.68 0.63 19.11
C TRP A 23 -13.12 -0.46 20.09
N ARG A 24 -13.44 -1.64 19.57
CA ARG A 24 -13.76 -2.82 20.38
C ARG A 24 -12.67 -3.87 20.19
N PRO A 25 -11.96 -4.29 21.26
CA PRO A 25 -11.00 -5.37 21.17
C PRO A 25 -11.70 -6.66 20.73
N SER A 26 -11.32 -7.17 19.57
CA SER A 26 -11.75 -8.47 19.03
C SER A 26 -10.60 -9.08 18.25
N LEU A 27 -10.58 -10.40 18.07
CA LEU A 27 -9.55 -11.07 17.27
C LEU A 27 -9.42 -10.44 15.87
N ARG A 28 -10.56 -10.08 15.26
CA ARG A 28 -10.62 -9.39 13.97
C ARG A 28 -9.99 -8.00 14.03
N SER A 29 -10.32 -7.20 15.04
CA SER A 29 -9.73 -5.86 15.23
C SER A 29 -8.21 -5.94 15.41
N PHE A 30 -7.72 -6.94 16.14
CA PHE A 30 -6.28 -7.18 16.33
C PHE A 30 -5.61 -7.66 15.04
N ALA A 31 -6.24 -8.56 14.27
CA ALA A 31 -5.71 -9.03 13.00
C ALA A 31 -5.56 -7.88 11.99
N TYR A 32 -6.56 -6.98 11.91
CA TYR A 32 -6.47 -5.78 11.09
C TYR A 32 -5.39 -4.81 11.57
N ALA A 33 -5.34 -4.53 12.88
CA ALA A 33 -4.32 -3.64 13.43
C ALA A 33 -2.90 -4.17 13.17
N LEU A 34 -2.68 -5.47 13.35
CA LEU A 34 -1.40 -6.11 13.05
C LEU A 34 -1.06 -6.05 11.55
N GLY A 35 -2.01 -6.40 10.68
CA GLY A 35 -1.80 -6.35 9.24
C GLY A 35 -1.49 -4.93 8.74
N LEU A 36 -2.21 -3.93 9.23
CA LEU A 36 -1.94 -2.52 8.90
C LEU A 36 -0.60 -2.04 9.45
N PHE A 37 -0.23 -2.46 10.68
CA PHE A 37 1.06 -2.14 11.27
C PHE A 37 2.24 -2.73 10.48
N LEU A 38 2.12 -4.01 10.08
CA LEU A 38 3.11 -4.66 9.23
C LEU A 38 3.20 -3.97 7.86
N LEU A 39 2.07 -3.63 7.24
CA LEU A 39 2.04 -2.94 5.95
C LEU A 39 2.67 -1.54 6.04
N PHE A 40 2.42 -0.82 7.15
CA PHE A 40 3.08 0.45 7.45
C PHE A 40 4.60 0.27 7.56
N GLY A 41 5.06 -0.74 8.32
CA GLY A 41 6.49 -1.04 8.46
C GLY A 41 7.18 -1.35 7.14
N ILE A 42 6.53 -2.14 6.28
CA ILE A 42 7.03 -2.48 4.93
C ILE A 42 7.12 -1.22 4.06
N ALA A 43 6.07 -0.37 4.06
CA ALA A 43 6.06 0.86 3.29
C ALA A 43 7.17 1.83 3.75
N CYS A 44 7.39 1.96 5.07
CA CYS A 44 8.51 2.73 5.62
C CYS A 44 9.87 2.15 5.19
N GLY A 45 10.00 0.82 5.14
CA GLY A 45 11.20 0.15 4.64
C GLY A 45 11.50 0.45 3.17
N GLN A 46 10.49 0.33 2.31
CA GLN A 46 10.60 0.68 0.88
C GLN A 46 10.96 2.16 0.69
N LEU A 47 10.26 3.05 1.40
CA LEU A 47 10.52 4.49 1.37
C LEU A 47 11.95 4.80 1.82
N GLY A 48 12.43 4.14 2.87
CA GLY A 48 13.78 4.33 3.39
C GLY A 48 14.87 3.91 2.40
N ILE A 49 14.72 2.74 1.77
CA ILE A 49 15.67 2.26 0.76
C ILE A 49 15.67 3.19 -0.47
N TRP A 50 14.51 3.58 -0.99
CA TRP A 50 14.47 4.46 -2.15
C TRP A 50 14.96 5.88 -1.82
N SER A 51 14.66 6.41 -0.63
CA SER A 51 15.20 7.69 -0.17
C SER A 51 16.73 7.67 -0.10
N TRP A 52 17.31 6.56 0.38
CA TRP A 52 18.77 6.37 0.34
C TRP A 52 19.30 6.35 -1.10
N ALA A 53 18.61 5.68 -2.03
CA ALA A 53 19.00 5.64 -3.44
C ALA A 53 18.97 7.04 -4.07
N LEU A 54 17.94 7.85 -3.78
CA LEU A 54 17.82 9.24 -4.22
C LEU A 54 18.94 10.12 -3.68
N GLN A 55 19.33 9.94 -2.42
CA GLN A 55 20.44 10.69 -1.81
C GLN A 55 21.79 10.30 -2.41
N LYS A 56 21.98 9.01 -2.73
CA LYS A 56 23.25 8.48 -3.25
C LYS A 56 23.45 8.74 -4.74
N TYR A 57 22.43 8.45 -5.55
CA TYR A 57 22.50 8.52 -7.01
C TYR A 57 21.96 9.84 -7.57
N GLY A 58 21.28 10.64 -6.75
CA GLY A 58 20.81 11.96 -7.13
C GLY A 58 19.43 11.95 -7.80
N ASN A 59 19.18 12.99 -8.60
CA ASN A 59 17.85 13.40 -9.04
C ASN A 59 17.11 12.32 -9.83
N ILE A 60 15.80 12.17 -9.57
CA ILE A 60 14.83 11.29 -10.24
C ILE A 60 14.73 11.42 -11.77
N ARG A 61 15.43 12.37 -12.39
CA ARG A 61 15.41 12.64 -13.83
C ARG A 61 16.70 12.24 -14.57
N ARG A 62 17.77 11.87 -13.84
CA ARG A 62 19.04 11.45 -14.44
C ARG A 62 19.10 9.95 -14.52
N VAL A 63 18.68 9.41 -15.67
CA VAL A 63 18.66 7.95 -15.91
C VAL A 63 20.08 7.37 -15.84
N GLU A 64 21.09 8.18 -16.17
CA GLU A 64 22.50 7.80 -16.21
C GLU A 64 23.03 7.38 -14.83
N ASP A 65 22.38 7.81 -13.75
CA ASP A 65 22.76 7.50 -12.38
C ASP A 65 22.13 6.17 -11.88
N TYR A 66 21.17 5.61 -12.63
CA TYR A 66 20.45 4.36 -12.33
C TYR A 66 20.82 3.22 -13.31
N PRO A 67 20.58 1.94 -12.97
CA PRO A 67 20.95 0.82 -13.85
C PRO A 67 20.30 0.92 -15.24
N ASN A 68 19.05 1.38 -15.28
CA ASN A 68 18.29 1.66 -16.49
C ASN A 68 17.08 2.55 -16.16
N ALA A 69 16.41 3.04 -17.21
CA ALA A 69 15.22 3.89 -17.07
C ALA A 69 14.07 3.16 -16.35
N GLU A 70 13.89 1.86 -16.60
CA GLU A 70 12.80 1.07 -16.03
C GLU A 70 12.90 0.94 -14.52
N THR A 71 14.10 0.69 -13.99
CA THR A 71 14.36 0.57 -12.56
C THR A 71 14.16 1.92 -11.86
N MET A 72 14.58 3.01 -12.49
CA MET A 72 14.35 4.37 -11.99
C MET A 72 12.85 4.69 -11.90
N GLN A 73 12.11 4.45 -12.99
CA GLN A 73 10.66 4.72 -13.03
C GLN A 73 9.90 3.83 -12.04
N THR A 74 10.26 2.55 -11.97
CA THR A 74 9.64 1.59 -11.05
C THR A 74 9.89 1.96 -9.60
N GLY A 75 11.11 2.35 -9.24
CA GLY A 75 11.41 2.79 -7.89
C GLY A 75 10.71 4.10 -7.52
N ASN A 76 10.57 5.05 -8.45
CA ASN A 76 9.78 6.26 -8.21
C ASN A 76 8.28 5.96 -8.02
N MET A 77 7.74 5.03 -8.81
CA MET A 77 6.36 4.56 -8.66
C MET A 77 6.16 3.89 -7.30
N LEU A 78 7.06 2.99 -6.90
CA LEU A 78 6.99 2.31 -5.61
C LEU A 78 7.20 3.28 -4.45
N PHE A 79 8.05 4.30 -4.59
CA PHE A 79 8.20 5.38 -3.61
C PHE A 79 6.91 6.16 -3.39
N ALA A 80 6.24 6.58 -4.47
CA ALA A 80 4.93 7.23 -4.38
C ALA A 80 3.88 6.27 -3.78
N THR A 81 3.93 4.99 -4.14
CA THR A 81 3.06 3.95 -3.60
C THR A 81 3.28 3.74 -2.10
N SER A 82 4.52 3.79 -1.61
CA SER A 82 4.84 3.70 -0.18
C SER A 82 4.27 4.88 0.59
N LEU A 83 4.36 6.10 0.05
CA LEU A 83 3.72 7.28 0.64
C LEU A 83 2.20 7.11 0.74
N ILE A 84 1.56 6.66 -0.34
CA ILE A 84 0.12 6.36 -0.34
C ILE A 84 -0.19 5.27 0.69
N THR A 85 0.61 4.21 0.75
CA THR A 85 0.41 3.10 1.70
C THR A 85 0.50 3.56 3.15
N ILE A 86 1.41 4.47 3.48
CA ILE A 86 1.50 5.10 4.80
C ILE A 86 0.21 5.88 5.11
N LEU A 87 -0.29 6.68 4.16
CA LEU A 87 -1.55 7.42 4.34
C LEU A 87 -2.75 6.48 4.50
N VAL A 88 -2.81 5.40 3.71
CA VAL A 88 -3.87 4.38 3.80
C VAL A 88 -3.85 3.69 5.16
N THR A 89 -2.68 3.28 5.65
CA THR A 89 -2.56 2.56 6.92
C THR A 89 -2.88 3.44 8.13
N LEU A 90 -2.48 4.71 8.11
CA LEU A 90 -2.85 5.69 9.15
C LEU A 90 -4.32 6.11 9.06
N GLY A 91 -4.86 6.22 7.85
CA GLY A 91 -6.24 6.62 7.58
C GLY A 91 -7.27 5.51 7.76
N ALA A 92 -6.86 4.24 7.66
CA ALA A 92 -7.74 3.06 7.66
C ALA A 92 -8.81 3.03 8.77
N PRO A 93 -8.53 3.46 10.03
CA PRO A 93 -9.56 3.54 11.07
C PRO A 93 -10.75 4.44 10.74
N PHE A 94 -10.53 5.45 9.91
CA PHE A 94 -11.46 6.55 9.64
C PHE A 94 -12.14 6.43 8.27
N LEU A 95 -11.76 5.44 7.46
CA LEU A 95 -12.26 5.29 6.09
C LEU A 95 -13.47 4.34 6.03
N PRO A 96 -14.45 4.61 5.15
CA PRO A 96 -15.48 3.64 4.81
C PRO A 96 -14.87 2.37 4.21
N LEU A 97 -15.38 1.18 4.59
CA LEU A 97 -14.81 -0.11 4.18
C LEU A 97 -14.63 -0.27 2.66
N LEU A 98 -15.61 0.15 1.85
CA LEU A 98 -15.52 0.02 0.39
C LEU A 98 -14.41 0.92 -0.19
N PHE A 99 -14.26 2.12 0.35
CA PHE A 99 -13.19 3.03 -0.07
C PHE A 99 -11.83 2.53 0.37
N LEU A 100 -11.73 1.97 1.59
CA LEU A 100 -10.51 1.29 2.05
C LEU A 100 -10.15 0.08 1.18
N ALA A 101 -11.13 -0.71 0.74
CA ALA A 101 -10.90 -1.81 -0.20
C ALA A 101 -10.34 -1.30 -1.53
N PHE A 102 -10.89 -0.21 -2.07
CA PHE A 102 -10.35 0.42 -3.28
C PHE A 102 -8.91 0.90 -3.11
N LEU A 103 -8.58 1.51 -1.97
CA LEU A 103 -7.21 1.95 -1.69
C LEU A 103 -6.23 0.77 -1.53
N LEU A 104 -6.64 -0.29 -0.83
CA LEU A 104 -5.84 -1.51 -0.71
C LEU A 104 -5.66 -2.20 -2.06
N PHE A 105 -6.67 -2.14 -2.94
CA PHE A 105 -6.57 -2.59 -4.33
C PHE A 105 -5.48 -1.84 -5.09
N ALA A 106 -5.51 -0.51 -5.05
CA ALA A 106 -4.48 0.32 -5.68
C ALA A 106 -3.08 0.01 -5.12
N VAL A 107 -2.94 -0.13 -3.80
CA VAL A 107 -1.67 -0.47 -3.14
C VAL A 107 -1.13 -1.83 -3.61
N PHE A 108 -1.94 -2.89 -3.62
CA PHE A 108 -1.44 -4.20 -4.02
C PHE A 108 -1.12 -4.26 -5.51
N VAL A 109 -1.90 -3.59 -6.38
CA VAL A 109 -1.66 -3.55 -7.84
C VAL A 109 -0.34 -2.83 -8.15
N MET A 110 -0.09 -1.69 -7.52
CA MET A 110 1.16 -0.96 -7.76
C MET A 110 2.37 -1.75 -7.23
N ASN A 111 2.22 -2.44 -6.09
CA ASN A 111 3.30 -3.26 -5.55
C ASN A 111 3.57 -4.54 -6.38
N ILE A 112 2.54 -5.23 -6.90
CA ILE A 112 2.77 -6.42 -7.74
C ILE A 112 3.39 -6.05 -9.09
N VAL A 113 2.97 -4.94 -9.71
CA VAL A 113 3.58 -4.46 -10.95
C VAL A 113 5.03 -4.05 -10.68
N GLY A 114 5.29 -3.29 -9.62
CA GLY A 114 6.64 -2.89 -9.26
C GLY A 114 7.53 -4.08 -8.94
N ALA A 115 7.05 -5.04 -8.15
CA ALA A 115 7.76 -6.26 -7.82
C ALA A 115 8.10 -7.08 -9.08
N GLY A 116 7.12 -7.28 -9.97
CA GLY A 116 7.33 -8.02 -11.22
C GLY A 116 8.40 -7.40 -12.12
N ILE A 117 8.40 -6.07 -12.28
CA ILE A 117 9.44 -5.38 -13.05
C ILE A 117 10.79 -5.52 -12.36
N LEU A 118 10.87 -5.31 -11.04
CA LEU A 118 12.12 -5.42 -10.30
C LEU A 118 12.71 -6.83 -10.36
N THR A 119 11.91 -7.89 -10.24
CA THR A 119 12.35 -9.28 -10.38
C THR A 119 12.99 -9.56 -11.74
N HIS A 120 12.50 -8.93 -12.81
CA HIS A 120 13.10 -9.07 -14.14
C HIS A 120 14.34 -8.19 -14.36
N GLN A 121 14.39 -7.02 -13.70
CA GLN A 121 15.45 -6.04 -13.92
C GLN A 121 16.65 -6.21 -12.99
N ILE A 122 16.44 -6.66 -11.75
CA ILE A 122 17.48 -6.87 -10.74
C ILE A 122 18.11 -8.25 -10.95
N PRO A 123 19.41 -8.32 -11.30
CA PRO A 123 20.08 -9.60 -11.55
C PRO A 123 20.66 -10.24 -10.28
N PHE A 124 20.35 -9.70 -9.10
CA PHE A 124 20.90 -10.14 -7.83
C PHE A 124 19.96 -11.13 -7.14
N GLU A 125 20.52 -12.15 -6.49
CA GLU A 125 19.74 -13.11 -5.72
C GLU A 125 20.01 -12.98 -4.21
N ALA A 126 19.08 -13.43 -3.38
CA ALA A 126 19.16 -13.34 -1.92
C ALA A 126 20.43 -13.95 -1.29
N GLY A 127 21.08 -14.89 -1.99
CA GLY A 127 22.31 -15.55 -1.55
C GLY A 127 23.59 -15.14 -2.29
N SER A 128 23.50 -14.39 -3.39
CA SER A 128 24.69 -14.02 -4.17
C SER A 128 24.54 -12.65 -4.85
N CYS A 129 25.52 -11.78 -4.57
CA CYS A 129 25.63 -10.45 -5.18
C CYS A 129 26.61 -10.49 -6.35
N SER A 130 26.39 -11.37 -7.32
CA SER A 130 27.17 -11.44 -8.55
C SER A 130 26.29 -11.08 -9.73
N THR A 131 26.85 -10.39 -10.73
CA THR A 131 26.13 -10.09 -11.96
C THR A 131 27.08 -10.08 -13.15
N SER A 132 26.61 -10.62 -14.28
CA SER A 132 27.27 -10.50 -15.58
C SER A 132 26.81 -9.25 -16.35
N ASN A 133 25.84 -8.49 -15.83
CA ASN A 133 25.28 -7.33 -16.49
C ASN A 133 26.13 -6.07 -16.21
N ALA A 134 26.69 -5.48 -17.26
CA ALA A 134 27.54 -4.30 -17.17
C ALA A 134 26.85 -3.10 -16.50
N ASN A 135 25.54 -2.94 -16.71
CA ASN A 135 24.77 -1.83 -16.12
C ASN A 135 24.64 -1.97 -14.59
N TRP A 136 24.66 -3.20 -14.09
CA TRP A 136 24.50 -3.51 -12.67
C TRP A 136 25.83 -3.65 -11.91
N ALA A 137 26.96 -3.73 -12.62
CA ALA A 137 28.29 -3.91 -12.03
C ALA A 137 28.62 -2.82 -11.00
N ARG A 138 28.25 -1.56 -11.25
CA ARG A 138 28.49 -0.45 -10.30
C ARG A 138 27.64 -0.51 -9.02
N PHE A 139 26.60 -1.33 -9.00
CA PHE A 139 25.66 -1.46 -7.88
C PHE A 139 25.93 -2.71 -7.02
N LEU A 140 26.97 -3.48 -7.32
CA LEU A 140 27.39 -4.66 -6.56
C LEU A 140 27.53 -4.41 -5.04
N PRO A 141 28.13 -3.29 -4.58
CA PRO A 141 28.25 -3.02 -3.14
C PRO A 141 26.89 -2.83 -2.44
N ASP A 142 25.85 -2.50 -3.20
CA ASP A 142 24.51 -2.20 -2.70
C ASP A 142 23.46 -3.24 -3.09
N CYS A 143 23.89 -4.36 -3.67
CA CYS A 143 23.02 -5.46 -4.12
C CYS A 143 21.96 -5.84 -3.08
N LYS A 144 22.34 -5.97 -1.79
CA LYS A 144 21.42 -6.33 -0.71
C LYS A 144 20.24 -5.37 -0.57
N LYS A 145 20.44 -4.08 -0.87
CA LYS A 145 19.37 -3.07 -0.80
C LYS A 145 18.39 -3.23 -1.97
N TRP A 146 18.89 -3.53 -3.16
CA TRP A 146 18.06 -3.80 -4.34
C TRP A 146 17.21 -5.05 -4.16
N VAL A 147 17.81 -6.15 -3.70
CA VAL A 147 17.08 -7.39 -3.38
C VAL A 147 16.07 -7.17 -2.25
N ALA A 148 16.45 -6.44 -1.20
CA ALA A 148 15.53 -6.10 -0.12
C ALA A 148 14.35 -5.24 -0.61
N TYR A 149 14.60 -4.30 -1.52
CA TYR A 149 13.56 -3.44 -2.09
C TYR A 149 12.52 -4.24 -2.88
N GLU A 150 12.99 -5.16 -3.72
CA GLU A 150 12.14 -6.11 -4.44
C GLU A 150 11.34 -7.01 -3.48
N ALA A 151 12.00 -7.62 -2.50
CA ALA A 151 11.37 -8.49 -1.53
C ALA A 151 10.28 -7.75 -0.72
N LEU A 152 10.54 -6.49 -0.36
CA LEU A 152 9.54 -5.65 0.30
C LEU A 152 8.35 -5.34 -0.61
N ALA A 153 8.54 -5.16 -1.92
CA ALA A 153 7.45 -4.98 -2.87
C ALA A 153 6.56 -6.24 -2.97
N TRP A 154 7.16 -7.43 -3.07
CA TRP A 154 6.42 -8.70 -3.03
C TRP A 154 5.65 -8.87 -1.71
N THR A 155 6.28 -8.53 -0.59
CA THR A 155 5.66 -8.63 0.74
C THR A 155 4.51 -7.64 0.91
N ALA A 156 4.69 -6.39 0.44
CA ALA A 156 3.65 -5.37 0.43
C ALA A 156 2.45 -5.81 -0.41
N PHE A 157 2.69 -6.37 -1.60
CA PHE A 157 1.65 -6.97 -2.42
C PHE A 157 0.87 -8.05 -1.66
N ALA A 158 1.56 -9.08 -1.16
CA ALA A 158 0.91 -10.21 -0.52
C ALA A 158 0.07 -9.77 0.69
N LEU A 159 0.61 -8.89 1.52
CA LEU A 159 -0.08 -8.39 2.70
C LEU A 159 -1.27 -7.50 2.34
N ALA A 160 -1.11 -6.58 1.38
CA ALA A 160 -2.20 -5.72 0.92
C ALA A 160 -3.31 -6.52 0.23
N PHE A 161 -2.96 -7.59 -0.51
CA PHE A 161 -3.92 -8.51 -1.12
C PHE A 161 -4.74 -9.27 -0.06
N VAL A 162 -4.08 -9.82 0.97
CA VAL A 162 -4.78 -10.49 2.09
C VAL A 162 -5.73 -9.52 2.81
N LEU A 163 -5.26 -8.30 3.11
CA LEU A 163 -6.10 -7.27 3.72
C LEU A 163 -7.27 -6.87 2.82
N PHE A 164 -7.04 -6.75 1.51
CA PHE A 164 -8.09 -6.46 0.54
C PHE A 164 -9.18 -7.54 0.53
N CYS A 165 -8.80 -8.82 0.47
CA CYS A 165 -9.74 -9.93 0.53
C CYS A 165 -10.53 -9.94 1.84
N ALA A 166 -9.88 -9.67 2.98
CA ALA A 166 -10.54 -9.60 4.27
C ALA A 166 -11.57 -8.44 4.33
N VAL A 167 -11.20 -7.25 3.85
CA VAL A 167 -12.11 -6.09 3.80
C VAL A 167 -13.27 -6.37 2.85
N LEU A 168 -13.05 -7.00 1.69
CA LEU A 168 -14.13 -7.38 0.79
C LEU A 168 -15.09 -8.39 1.42
N ALA A 169 -14.56 -9.43 2.08
CA ALA A 169 -15.38 -10.40 2.78
C ALA A 169 -16.29 -9.72 3.82
N ASP A 170 -15.77 -8.71 4.51
CA ASP A 170 -16.54 -7.89 5.44
C ASP A 170 -17.61 -7.07 4.73
N VAL A 171 -17.28 -6.39 3.63
CA VAL A 171 -18.25 -5.64 2.82
C VAL A 171 -19.42 -6.53 2.38
N PHE A 172 -19.14 -7.75 1.88
CA PHE A 172 -20.19 -8.68 1.46
C PHE A 172 -21.00 -9.25 2.64
N ALA A 173 -20.34 -9.55 3.76
CA ALA A 173 -21.01 -10.03 4.97
C ALA A 173 -22.00 -8.98 5.51
N PHE A 174 -21.68 -7.69 5.39
CA PHE A 174 -22.57 -6.58 5.80
C PHE A 174 -23.64 -6.27 4.78
N ALA A 175 -23.35 -6.36 3.48
CA ALA A 175 -24.36 -6.21 2.42
C ALA A 175 -25.52 -7.22 2.60
N LYS A 176 -25.21 -8.45 3.00
CA LYS A 176 -26.20 -9.49 3.30
C LYS A 176 -27.09 -9.16 4.52
N LYS A 177 -26.65 -8.29 5.44
CA LYS A 177 -27.37 -7.92 6.66
C LYS A 177 -28.26 -6.67 6.52
N ARG A 178 -28.38 -6.04 5.34
CA ARG A 178 -29.21 -4.82 5.10
C ARG A 178 -29.09 -3.75 6.21
N GLN A 179 -27.88 -3.45 6.67
CA GLN A 179 -27.67 -2.31 7.58
C GLN A 179 -27.11 -1.11 6.80
N HIS A 180 -27.94 -0.08 6.61
CA HIS A 180 -27.62 1.17 5.89
C HIS A 180 -26.62 2.11 6.59
N LYS A 181 -25.83 1.63 7.57
CA LYS A 181 -24.87 2.50 8.28
C LYS A 181 -23.51 2.51 7.56
N ARG A 182 -22.80 3.64 7.62
CA ARG A 182 -21.38 3.71 7.22
C ARG A 182 -20.57 2.86 8.20
N HIS A 183 -19.98 1.78 7.71
CA HIS A 183 -19.17 0.88 8.52
C HIS A 183 -17.69 1.26 8.41
N TYR A 184 -17.02 1.29 9.56
CA TYR A 184 -15.61 1.63 9.69
C TYR A 184 -14.83 0.39 10.11
N LEU A 185 -13.54 0.32 9.76
CA LEU A 185 -12.72 -0.85 10.07
C LEU A 185 -12.66 -1.17 11.58
N LEU A 186 -12.71 -0.13 12.43
CA LEU A 186 -12.63 -0.25 13.89
C LEU A 186 -13.96 0.02 14.61
N GLY A 187 -15.04 0.24 13.87
CA GLY A 187 -16.35 0.59 14.43
C GLY A 187 -17.48 -0.11 13.70
N ALA A 188 -18.23 -0.92 14.46
CA ALA A 188 -19.35 -1.75 14.02
C ALA A 188 -20.39 -0.99 13.16
#